data_AF-A0A5J4KZW9-F1
#
_entry.id   AF-A0A5J4KZW9-F1
#
_cell.length_a   1.000
_cell.length_b   1.000
_cell.length_c   1.000
_cell.angle_alpha   90.00
_cell.angle_beta   90.00
_cell.angle_gamma   90.00
#
_symmetry.space_group_name_H-M   'P 1'
#
loop_
_entity.id
_entity.type
_entity.pdbx_description
1 polymer ?
#
loop_
_entity_poly.entity_id
_entity_poly.type
_entity_poly.pdbx_seq_one_letter_code
_entity_poly.pdbx_strand_id
1 'polypeptide(L)'
;MSQPQKITFFILLALWVISLLFFWKWWLQPEHVVTQTGMIINSLVLLWSTVLPGSYFFFVARMREPDPSLPLPERHVAIVVTKAPSELWAIVEKTLRAMKAQNFSRPFDVWLADEDPSEEICSTRTKIIFNKTIS
;
A
#
# COMPACT_ATOMS: atom_id res chain seq x y z
N MET A 1 9.09 12.15 2.12
CA MET A 1 10.19 11.83 1.17
C MET A 1 11.36 12.76 1.43
N SER A 2 12.47 12.21 1.91
CA SER A 2 13.73 12.94 2.08
C SER A 2 14.31 13.36 0.72
N GLN A 3 15.20 14.36 0.71
CA GLN A 3 15.85 14.82 -0.53
C GLN A 3 16.57 13.71 -1.33
N PRO A 4 17.35 12.80 -0.73
CA PRO A 4 17.96 11.70 -1.48
C PRO A 4 16.91 10.76 -2.08
N GLN A 5 15.81 10.49 -1.37
CA GLN A 5 14.72 9.65 -1.89
C GLN A 5 14.05 10.28 -3.11
N LYS A 6 13.87 11.61 -3.12
CA LYS A 6 13.29 12.31 -4.28
C LYS A 6 14.20 12.18 -5.51
N ILE A 7 15.51 12.34 -5.33
CA ILE A 7 16.48 12.19 -6.44
C ILE A 7 16.42 10.76 -6.99
N THR A 8 16.50 9.75 -6.11
CA THR A 8 16.39 8.35 -6.52
C THR A 8 15.07 8.07 -7.26
N PHE A 9 13.96 8.61 -6.75
CA PHE A 9 12.64 8.48 -7.38
C PHE A 9 12.64 9.06 -8.81
N PHE A 10 13.15 10.29 -8.99
CA PHE A 10 13.18 10.92 -10.31
C PHE A 10 14.12 10.22 -11.30
N ILE A 11 15.25 9.69 -10.82
CA ILE A 11 16.16 8.88 -11.64
C ILE A 11 15.46 7.60 -12.12
N LEU A 12 14.81 6.87 -11.21
CA LEU A 12 14.07 5.65 -11.54
C LEU A 12 12.91 5.93 -12.50
N LEU A 13 12.17 7.02 -12.28
CA LEU A 13 11.11 7.46 -13.17
C LEU A 13 11.65 7.78 -14.57
N ALA A 14 12.76 8.52 -14.67
CA ALA A 14 13.38 8.87 -15.95
C ALA A 14 13.88 7.63 -16.69
N LEU A 15 14.57 6.71 -16.00
CA LEU A 15 15.03 5.44 -16.57
C LEU A 15 13.88 4.60 -17.10
N TRP A 16 12.76 4.54 -16.36
CA TRP A 16 11.56 3.83 -16.78
C TRP A 16 10.93 4.45 -18.04
N VAL A 17 10.77 5.78 -18.07
CA VAL A 17 10.24 6.49 -19.26
C VAL A 17 11.14 6.26 -20.47
N ILE A 18 12.47 6.37 -20.32
CA ILE A 18 13.42 6.15 -21.42
C ILE A 18 13.32 4.70 -21.93
N SER A 19 13.27 3.73 -21.01
CA SER A 19 13.11 2.31 -21.36
C SER A 19 11.81 2.05 -22.12
N LEU A 20 10.71 2.69 -21.72
CA LEU A 20 9.43 2.60 -22.43
C LEU A 20 9.50 3.18 -23.83
N LEU A 21 10.07 4.39 -23.97
CA LEU A 21 10.20 5.04 -25.27
C LEU A 21 11.05 4.19 -26.22
N PHE A 22 12.17 3.64 -25.71
CA PHE A 22 13.02 2.75 -26.48
C PHE A 22 12.29 1.46 -26.89
N PHE A 23 11.61 0.81 -25.93
CA PHE A 23 10.85 -0.40 -26.17
C PHE A 23 9.75 -0.20 -27.21
N TRP A 24 8.90 0.82 -27.05
CA TRP A 24 7.79 1.08 -27.97
C TRP A 24 8.26 1.50 -29.36
N LYS A 25 9.37 2.26 -29.44
CA LYS A 25 9.99 2.60 -30.72
C LYS A 25 10.49 1.35 -31.45
N TRP A 26 11.11 0.41 -30.73
CA TRP A 26 11.56 -0.86 -31.29
C TRP A 26 10.38 -1.78 -31.66
N TRP A 27 9.39 -1.90 -30.78
CA TRP A 27 8.24 -2.78 -30.97
C TRP A 27 7.39 -2.41 -32.19
N LEU A 28 7.15 -1.12 -32.41
CA LEU A 28 6.31 -0.61 -33.52
C LEU A 28 7.02 -0.61 -34.89
N GLN A 29 8.25 -1.10 -34.97
CA GLN A 29 8.95 -1.27 -36.23
C GLN A 29 8.20 -2.27 -37.14
N PRO A 30 8.00 -1.95 -38.43
CA PRO A 30 7.21 -2.78 -39.36
C PRO A 30 7.79 -4.19 -39.54
N GLU A 31 9.09 -4.38 -39.28
CA GLU A 31 9.78 -5.67 -39.34
C GLU A 31 9.22 -6.71 -38.35
N HIS A 32 8.51 -6.27 -37.30
CA HIS A 32 7.91 -7.17 -36.30
C HIS A 32 6.45 -7.54 -36.60
N VAL A 33 5.87 -7.00 -37.68
CA VAL A 33 4.44 -7.20 -38.00
C VAL A 33 4.26 -8.48 -38.85
N VAL A 34 3.98 -9.60 -38.18
CA VAL A 34 3.63 -10.87 -38.86
C VAL A 34 2.16 -10.85 -39.33
N THR A 35 1.25 -10.40 -38.48
CA THR A 35 -0.17 -10.16 -38.81
C THR A 35 -0.64 -8.89 -38.10
N GLN A 36 -1.52 -8.13 -38.75
CA GLN A 36 -2.03 -6.87 -38.18
C GLN A 36 -2.83 -7.13 -36.89
N THR A 37 -3.69 -8.15 -36.88
CA THR A 37 -4.50 -8.50 -35.71
C THR A 37 -3.64 -8.96 -34.53
N GLY A 38 -2.65 -9.82 -34.77
CA GLY A 38 -1.72 -10.28 -33.73
C GLY A 38 -0.92 -9.12 -33.14
N MET A 39 -0.48 -8.18 -33.99
CA MET A 39 0.24 -6.98 -33.54
C MET A 39 -0.62 -6.12 -32.61
N ILE A 40 -1.91 -5.91 -32.94
CA ILE A 40 -2.84 -5.13 -32.11
C ILE A 40 -3.05 -5.80 -30.74
N ILE A 41 -3.37 -7.11 -30.73
CA ILE A 41 -3.64 -7.84 -29.47
C ILE A 41 -2.41 -7.85 -28.57
N ASN A 42 -1.24 -8.18 -29.12
CA ASN A 42 0.01 -8.18 -28.34
C ASN A 42 0.35 -6.78 -27.82
N SER A 43 0.15 -5.74 -28.63
CA SER A 43 0.36 -4.35 -28.20
C SER A 43 -0.57 -3.95 -27.07
N LEU A 44 -1.84 -4.39 -27.06
CA LEU A 44 -2.75 -4.10 -25.95
C LEU A 44 -2.31 -4.76 -24.64
N VAL A 45 -1.85 -6.02 -24.70
CA VAL A 45 -1.32 -6.73 -23.52
C VAL A 45 -0.05 -6.06 -23.00
N LEU A 46 0.85 -5.68 -23.90
CA LEU A 46 2.08 -4.96 -23.55
C LEU A 46 1.78 -3.56 -23.00
N LEU A 47 0.82 -2.84 -23.57
CA LEU A 47 0.38 -1.54 -23.07
C LEU A 47 -0.16 -1.66 -21.66
N TRP A 48 -1.04 -2.63 -21.40
CA TRP A 48 -1.55 -2.88 -20.07
C TRP A 48 -0.42 -3.14 -19.07
N SER A 49 0.51 -4.01 -19.43
CA SER A 49 1.66 -4.38 -18.57
C SER A 49 2.61 -3.21 -18.32
N THR A 50 2.84 -2.36 -19.34
CA THR A 50 3.74 -1.22 -19.24
C THR A 50 3.14 -0.01 -18.56
N VAL A 51 1.80 0.11 -18.49
CA VAL A 51 1.11 1.19 -17.76
C VAL A 51 1.09 0.94 -16.25
N LEU A 52 1.11 -0.32 -15.79
CA LEU A 52 1.03 -0.68 -14.38
C LEU A 52 2.09 0.02 -13.50
N PRO A 53 3.40 0.02 -13.84
CA PRO A 53 4.40 0.74 -13.06
C PRO A 53 4.15 2.26 -13.01
N GLY A 54 3.55 2.84 -14.06
CA GLY A 54 3.19 4.25 -14.10
C GLY A 54 2.19 4.63 -13.01
N SER A 55 1.22 3.75 -12.74
CA SER A 55 0.27 3.94 -11.62
C SER A 55 0.99 3.97 -10.27
N TYR A 56 1.98 3.09 -10.08
CA TYR A 56 2.78 3.04 -8.87
C TYR A 56 3.58 4.34 -8.67
N PHE A 57 4.29 4.81 -9.71
CA PHE A 57 5.00 6.09 -9.66
C PHE A 57 4.05 7.27 -9.33
N PHE A 58 2.84 7.28 -9.90
CA PHE A 58 1.84 8.31 -9.63
C PHE A 58 1.41 8.35 -8.15
N PHE A 59 1.16 7.19 -7.55
CA PHE A 59 0.78 7.10 -6.14
C PHE A 59 1.94 7.48 -5.23
N VAL A 60 3.15 6.96 -5.48
CA VAL A 60 4.35 7.28 -4.70
C VAL A 60 4.66 8.78 -4.74
N ALA A 61 4.55 9.42 -5.90
CA ALA A 61 4.76 10.87 -6.03
C ALA A 61 3.75 11.70 -5.21
N ARG A 62 2.56 11.14 -4.91
CA ARG A 62 1.51 11.78 -4.12
C ARG A 62 1.55 11.45 -2.64
N MET A 63 2.34 10.45 -2.23
CA MET A 63 2.47 10.11 -0.82
C MET A 63 3.05 11.30 -0.05
N ARG A 64 2.29 11.78 0.93
CA ARG A 64 2.74 12.80 1.87
C ARG A 64 3.16 12.10 3.15
N GLU A 65 4.32 12.50 3.65
CA GLU A 65 4.79 12.07 4.95
C GLU A 65 4.06 12.90 6.01
N PRO A 66 3.45 12.27 7.03
CA PRO A 66 2.91 13.00 8.17
C PRO A 66 4.01 13.85 8.80
N ASP A 67 3.72 15.12 9.08
CA ASP A 67 4.69 16.01 9.73
C ASP A 67 4.84 15.63 11.22
N PRO A 68 6.01 15.10 11.64
CA PRO A 68 6.22 14.67 13.02
C PRO A 68 6.32 15.83 14.00
N SER A 69 6.51 17.06 13.52
CA SER A 69 6.62 18.26 14.36
C SER A 69 5.26 18.83 14.76
N LEU A 70 4.18 18.43 14.09
CA LEU A 70 2.82 18.85 14.44
C LEU A 70 2.45 18.28 15.82
N PRO A 71 2.09 19.15 16.79
CA PRO A 71 1.68 18.68 18.10
C PRO A 71 0.38 17.89 17.97
N LEU A 72 0.36 16.70 18.57
CA LEU A 72 -0.87 15.92 18.65
C LEU A 72 -1.90 16.67 19.50
N PRO A 73 -3.15 16.80 19.03
CA PRO A 73 -4.20 17.45 19.81
C PRO A 73 -4.34 16.78 21.18
N GLU A 74 -4.71 17.55 22.21
CA GLU A 74 -4.93 17.05 23.58
C GLU A 74 -6.25 16.26 23.66
N ARG A 75 -6.28 15.11 23.00
CA ARG A 75 -7.43 14.19 22.97
C ARG A 75 -6.96 12.78 23.29
N HIS A 76 -7.91 11.93 23.69
CA HIS A 76 -7.67 10.50 23.83
C HIS A 76 -7.19 9.92 22.50
N VAL A 77 -6.11 9.13 22.56
CA VAL A 77 -5.50 8.47 21.41
C VAL A 77 -5.89 6.99 21.45
N ALA A 78 -6.36 6.48 20.32
CA ALA A 78 -6.54 5.05 20.11
C ALA A 78 -5.70 4.60 18.91
N ILE A 79 -4.91 3.56 19.08
CA ILE A 79 -4.19 2.89 18.01
C ILE A 79 -5.03 1.71 17.56
N VAL A 80 -5.50 1.74 16.31
CA VAL A 80 -6.38 0.70 15.75
C VAL A 80 -5.61 -0.09 14.72
N VAL A 81 -5.71 -1.42 14.78
CA VAL A 81 -5.20 -2.32 13.73
C VAL A 81 -6.35 -3.11 13.13
N THR A 82 -6.36 -3.21 11.79
CA THR A 82 -7.32 -4.03 11.05
C THR A 82 -6.80 -5.45 10.89
N LYS A 83 -7.65 -6.45 11.12
CA LYS A 83 -7.35 -7.86 10.84
C LYS A 83 -8.03 -8.31 9.55
N ALA A 84 -7.32 -8.95 8.64
CA ALA A 84 -7.94 -9.67 7.54
C ALA A 84 -8.40 -11.08 7.99
N PRO A 85 -9.46 -11.66 7.40
CA PRO A 85 -9.93 -13.00 7.77
C PRO A 85 -8.85 -14.08 7.69
N SER A 86 -7.93 -13.97 6.72
CA SER A 86 -6.85 -14.91 6.46
C SER A 86 -5.63 -14.77 7.40
N GLU A 87 -5.57 -13.73 8.23
CA GLU A 87 -4.44 -13.51 9.13
C GLU A 87 -4.49 -14.44 10.35
N LEU A 88 -3.38 -15.13 10.61
CA LEU A 88 -3.24 -16.03 11.76
C LEU A 88 -3.22 -15.26 13.08
N TRP A 89 -3.90 -15.80 14.10
CA TRP A 89 -3.99 -15.18 15.42
C TRP A 89 -2.63 -14.85 16.04
N ALA A 90 -1.64 -15.74 15.91
CA ALA A 90 -0.29 -15.51 16.45
C ALA A 90 0.39 -14.23 15.92
N ILE A 91 0.10 -13.83 14.67
CA ILE A 91 0.63 -12.60 14.06
C ILE A 91 -0.08 -11.38 14.64
N VAL A 92 -1.41 -11.47 14.78
CA VAL A 92 -2.26 -10.41 15.34
C VAL A 92 -1.92 -10.17 16.80
N GLU A 93 -1.77 -11.23 17.59
CA GLU A 93 -1.40 -11.15 18.99
C GLU A 93 -0.03 -10.49 19.17
N LYS A 94 0.96 -10.88 18.36
CA LYS A 94 2.30 -10.25 18.39
C LYS A 94 2.21 -8.76 18.09
N THR A 95 1.39 -8.38 17.12
CA THR A 95 1.16 -6.98 16.74
C THR A 95 0.50 -6.21 17.87
N LEU A 96 -0.55 -6.75 18.48
CA LEU A 96 -1.25 -6.15 19.62
C LEU A 96 -0.33 -5.98 20.84
N ARG A 97 0.52 -6.98 21.13
CA ARG A 97 1.53 -6.89 22.20
C ARG A 97 2.54 -5.78 21.91
N ALA A 98 3.02 -5.68 20.67
CA ALA A 98 3.93 -4.62 20.27
C ALA A 98 3.29 -3.23 20.35
N MET A 99 2.02 -3.08 19.95
CA MET A 99 1.27 -1.82 20.07
C MET A 99 1.13 -1.38 21.52
N LYS A 100 0.81 -2.30 22.44
CA LYS A 100 0.71 -2.00 23.89
C LYS A 100 2.05 -1.63 24.52
N ALA A 101 3.15 -2.13 23.97
CA ALA A 101 4.50 -1.85 24.45
C ALA A 101 5.12 -0.57 23.86
N GLN A 102 4.40 0.17 23.00
CA GLN A 102 4.90 1.40 22.41
C GLN A 102 5.18 2.45 23.49
N ASN A 103 6.36 3.09 23.40
CA ASN A 103 6.74 4.18 24.27
C ASN A 103 6.09 5.49 23.77
N PHE A 104 4.84 5.69 24.15
CA PHE A 104 4.07 6.89 23.83
C PHE A 104 3.86 7.73 25.09
N SER A 105 4.06 9.04 25.00
CA SER A 105 4.10 9.95 26.15
C SER A 105 2.76 10.18 26.85
N ARG A 106 1.65 9.71 26.27
CA ARG A 106 0.28 9.90 26.77
C ARG A 106 -0.40 8.54 26.92
N PRO A 107 -1.41 8.39 27.79
CA PRO A 107 -2.22 7.18 27.83
C PRO A 107 -2.95 7.02 26.48
N PHE A 108 -2.94 5.79 25.96
CA PHE A 108 -3.59 5.45 24.70
C PHE A 108 -4.30 4.10 24.82
N ASP A 109 -5.35 3.94 24.02
CA ASP A 109 -6.05 2.68 23.86
C ASP A 109 -5.50 1.90 22.66
N VAL A 110 -5.59 0.57 22.68
CA VAL A 110 -5.28 -0.30 21.54
C VAL A 110 -6.53 -1.07 21.15
N TRP A 111 -6.98 -0.92 19.91
CA TRP A 111 -8.20 -1.54 19.39
C TRP A 111 -7.90 -2.47 18.22
N LEU A 112 -8.64 -3.57 18.14
CA LEU A 112 -8.62 -4.49 17.00
C LEU A 112 -9.91 -4.30 16.19
N ALA A 113 -9.79 -3.97 14.92
CA ALA A 113 -10.91 -3.94 13.98
C ALA A 113 -10.93 -5.27 13.22
N ASP A 114 -11.87 -6.14 13.61
CA ASP A 114 -12.04 -7.48 13.04
C ASP A 114 -13.49 -7.66 12.60
N GLU A 115 -13.67 -8.09 11.35
CA GLU A 115 -14.99 -8.29 10.74
C GLU A 115 -15.60 -9.66 11.13
N ASP A 116 -14.77 -10.66 11.51
CA ASP A 116 -15.22 -12.00 11.91
C ASP A 116 -14.37 -12.56 13.08
N PRO A 117 -14.59 -12.07 14.31
CA PRO A 117 -13.75 -12.46 15.44
C PRO A 117 -14.10 -13.86 15.93
N SER A 118 -13.07 -14.71 16.01
CA SER A 118 -13.18 -16.04 16.62
C SER A 118 -13.27 -15.97 18.16
N GLU A 119 -13.66 -17.07 18.80
CA GLU A 119 -13.76 -17.16 20.26
C GLU A 119 -12.45 -16.79 20.98
N GLU A 120 -11.30 -17.16 20.40
CA GLU A 120 -9.97 -16.81 20.93
C GLU A 120 -9.75 -15.29 20.97
N ILE A 121 -10.23 -14.57 19.96
CA ILE A 121 -10.11 -13.11 19.85
C ILE A 121 -11.00 -12.43 20.89
N CYS A 122 -12.24 -12.91 21.02
CA CYS A 122 -13.20 -12.42 22.02
C CYS A 122 -12.71 -12.61 23.47
N SER A 123 -11.88 -13.63 23.74
CA SER A 123 -11.29 -13.85 25.07
C SER A 123 -10.23 -12.79 25.46
N THR A 124 -9.75 -12.00 24.49
CA THR A 124 -8.71 -11.00 24.73
C THR A 124 -9.28 -9.73 25.34
N ARG A 125 -8.60 -9.16 26.34
CA ARG A 125 -8.98 -7.90 27.01
C ARG A 125 -8.76 -6.62 26.17
N THR A 126 -8.70 -6.75 24.85
CA THR A 126 -8.52 -5.64 23.90
C THR A 126 -9.91 -5.24 23.40
N LYS A 127 -10.20 -3.94 23.29
CA LYS A 127 -11.49 -3.49 22.73
C LYS A 127 -11.53 -3.86 21.25
N ILE A 128 -12.53 -4.64 20.86
CA ILE A 128 -12.79 -5.04 19.47
C ILE A 128 -13.83 -4.09 18.90
N ILE A 129 -13.52 -3.42 17.78
CA ILE A 129 -14.52 -2.65 17.04
C ILE A 129 -15.15 -3.61 16.03
N PHE A 130 -16.42 -3.89 16.23
CA PHE A 130 -17.24 -4.62 15.27
C PHE A 130 -17.85 -3.62 14.28
N ASN A 131 -17.53 -3.76 13.00
CA ASN A 131 -18.26 -3.04 11.96
C ASN A 131 -19.45 -3.88 11.49
N LYS A 132 -20.48 -4.03 12.34
CA LYS A 132 -21.73 -4.66 11.91
C LYS A 132 -22.48 -3.67 11.01
N THR A 133 -22.15 -3.67 9.73
CA THR A 133 -22.97 -2.99 8.73
C THR A 133 -24.32 -3.68 8.73
N ILE A 134 -25.37 -2.93 9.06
CA ILE A 134 -26.75 -3.36 9.15
C ILE A 134 -27.16 -3.94 7.79
N SER A 135 -27.56 -5.21 7.75
CA SER A 135 -28.37 -5.80 6.69
C SER A 135 -29.58 -6.48 7.31
#